data_AF-A0A7D8WPK6-F1
#
_entry.id   AF-A0A7D8WPK6-F1
#
_cell.length_a   1.000
_cell.length_b   1.000
_cell.length_c   1.000
_cell.angle_alpha   90.00
_cell.angle_beta   90.00
_cell.angle_gamma   90.00
#
_symmetry.space_group_name_H-M   'P 1'
#
loop_
_entity.id
_entity.type
_entity.pdbx_description
1 polymer ?
#
loop_
_entity_poly.entity_id
_entity_poly.type
_entity_poly.pdbx_seq_one_letter_code
_entity_poly.pdbx_strand_id
1 'polypeptide(L)'
;MTVVITYLADDNARNRRRARRQAQREQAMQEQRLARKIALKLSGCVRADKAASLGSLRCKKAEEVERKQNRIYYRKPRSEMGVTCSGRQKQRGKSIPAYYD
;
A
#
# COMPACT_ATOMS: atom_id res chain seq x y z
N MET A 1 -26.97 56.69 55.40
CA MET A 1 -26.56 56.42 54.01
C MET A 1 -26.06 54.99 53.92
N THR A 2 -26.69 54.14 53.12
CA THR A 2 -26.36 52.71 53.02
C THR A 2 -25.56 52.45 51.75
N VAL A 3 -24.32 51.95 51.88
CA VAL A 3 -23.48 51.59 50.74
C VAL A 3 -23.90 50.22 50.23
N VAL A 4 -24.48 50.17 49.02
CA VAL A 4 -24.83 48.91 48.35
C VAL A 4 -23.57 48.39 47.67
N ILE A 5 -22.98 47.33 48.24
CA ILE A 5 -21.80 46.66 47.65
C ILE A 5 -22.30 45.64 46.64
N THR A 6 -22.22 45.97 45.34
CA THR A 6 -22.54 45.04 44.25
C THR A 6 -21.34 44.13 43.98
N TYR A 7 -21.38 42.88 44.44
CA TYR A 7 -20.40 41.88 44.01
C TYR A 7 -20.63 41.56 42.52
N LEU A 8 -19.58 41.70 41.70
CA LEU A 8 -19.60 41.26 40.29
C LEU A 8 -19.95 39.77 40.23
N ALA A 9 -20.84 39.37 39.32
CA ALA A 9 -21.33 37.99 39.20
C ALA A 9 -20.19 36.95 39.04
N ASP A 10 -19.06 37.38 38.50
CA ASP A 10 -17.86 36.57 38.29
C ASP A 10 -17.04 36.35 39.57
N ASP A 11 -17.20 37.18 40.60
CA ASP A 11 -16.49 37.06 41.88
C ASP A 11 -17.25 36.18 42.90
N ASN A 12 -17.65 34.99 42.44
CA ASN A 12 -18.24 33.96 43.30
C ASN A 12 -17.18 32.94 43.74
N ALA A 13 -17.45 32.28 44.87
CA ALA A 13 -16.53 31.29 45.45
C ALA A 13 -16.17 30.16 44.49
N ARG A 14 -17.06 29.82 43.55
CA ARG A 14 -16.86 28.77 42.54
C ARG A 14 -15.84 29.20 41.49
N ASN A 15 -15.87 30.44 41.04
CA ASN A 15 -14.91 31.00 40.09
C ASN A 15 -13.52 31.17 40.71
N ARG A 16 -13.45 31.65 41.97
CA ARG A 16 -12.17 31.66 42.72
C ARG A 16 -11.58 30.26 42.87
N ARG A 17 -12.41 29.24 43.13
CA ARG A 17 -12.00 27.83 43.19
C ARG A 17 -11.53 27.30 41.82
N ARG A 18 -12.14 27.75 40.71
CA ARG A 18 -11.72 27.39 39.34
C ARG A 18 -10.38 28.05 38.99
N ALA A 19 -10.20 29.34 39.27
CA ALA A 19 -8.96 30.07 39.03
C ALA A 19 -7.78 29.43 39.76
N ARG A 20 -7.93 29.05 41.04
CA ARG A 20 -6.89 28.33 41.80
C ARG A 20 -6.50 26.98 41.22
N ARG A 21 -7.42 26.30 40.51
CA ARG A 21 -7.16 25.00 39.88
C ARG A 21 -6.86 25.09 38.39
N GLN A 22 -6.75 26.30 37.84
CA GLN A 22 -6.59 26.47 36.41
C GLN A 22 -5.30 25.81 35.90
N ALA A 23 -4.18 26.04 36.59
CA ALA A 23 -2.90 25.41 36.27
C ALA A 23 -2.95 23.87 36.33
N GLN A 24 -3.59 23.30 37.36
CA GLN A 24 -3.77 21.84 37.47
C GLN A 24 -4.62 21.26 36.33
N ARG A 25 -5.65 21.99 35.90
CA ARG A 25 -6.50 21.57 34.76
C ARG A 25 -5.74 21.65 33.44
N GLU A 26 -4.93 22.68 33.25
CA GLU A 26 -4.09 22.84 32.06
C GLU A 26 -3.04 21.73 31.98
N GLN A 27 -2.39 21.39 33.10
CA GLN A 27 -1.48 20.25 33.19
C GLN A 27 -2.19 18.93 32.87
N ALA A 28 -3.32 18.64 33.51
CA ALA A 28 -4.09 17.42 33.24
C ALA A 28 -4.55 17.31 31.76
N MET A 29 -4.90 18.44 31.14
CA MET A 29 -5.26 18.47 29.71
C MET A 29 -4.04 18.20 28.81
N GLN A 30 -2.86 18.71 29.15
CA GLN A 30 -1.62 18.42 28.42
C GLN A 30 -1.21 16.95 28.56
N GLU A 31 -1.27 16.41 29.76
CA GLU A 31 -0.99 14.99 30.04
C GLU A 31 -1.97 14.07 29.28
N GLN A 32 -3.25 14.41 29.29
CA GLN A 32 -4.26 13.65 28.55
C GLN A 32 -4.04 13.70 27.03
N ARG A 33 -3.61 14.85 26.50
CA ARG A 33 -3.23 15.00 25.07
C ARG A 33 -2.00 14.14 24.75
N LEU A 34 -0.99 14.15 25.61
CA LEU A 34 0.22 13.34 25.44
C LEU A 34 -0.12 11.84 25.50
N ALA A 35 -0.91 11.40 26.47
CA ALA A 35 -1.37 10.02 26.61
C ALA A 35 -2.14 9.55 25.38
N ARG A 36 -3.03 10.38 24.81
CA ARG A 36 -3.72 10.08 23.55
C ARG A 36 -2.77 9.93 22.37
N LYS A 37 -1.75 10.80 22.28
CA LYS A 37 -0.73 10.74 21.22
C LYS A 37 0.12 9.47 21.33
N ILE A 38 0.54 9.11 22.54
CA ILE A 38 1.27 7.87 22.82
C ILE A 38 0.41 6.66 22.48
N ALA A 39 -0.84 6.62 22.95
CA ALA A 39 -1.78 5.55 22.64
C ALA A 39 -2.01 5.40 21.13
N LEU A 40 -2.14 6.50 20.38
CA LEU A 40 -2.26 6.46 18.92
C LEU A 40 -1.01 5.90 18.25
N LYS A 41 0.20 6.28 18.72
CA LYS A 41 1.47 5.75 18.20
C LYS A 41 1.64 4.26 18.51
N LEU A 42 1.27 3.84 19.71
CA LEU A 42 1.34 2.45 20.16
C LEU A 42 0.22 1.57 19.57
N SER A 43 -0.92 2.16 19.21
CA SER A 43 -2.05 1.43 18.61
C SER A 43 -1.73 0.82 17.25
N GLY A 44 -0.54 1.13 16.71
CA GLY A 44 -0.03 0.57 15.48
C GLY A 44 -0.82 1.10 14.29
N CYS A 45 -0.13 1.58 13.27
CA CYS A 45 -0.75 1.70 11.97
C CYS A 45 -0.87 0.27 11.43
N VAL A 46 -1.88 -0.49 11.85
CA VAL A 46 -2.12 -1.89 11.44
C VAL A 46 -2.04 -2.01 9.91
N ARG A 47 -2.43 -0.94 9.19
CA ARG A 47 -2.35 -0.84 7.73
C ARG A 47 -0.92 -0.71 7.19
N ALA A 48 -0.03 0.04 7.86
CA ALA A 48 1.36 0.21 7.41
C ALA A 48 2.21 -0.99 7.79
N ASP A 49 2.05 -1.55 8.99
CA ASP A 49 2.78 -2.76 9.41
C ASP A 49 2.36 -3.94 8.53
N LYS A 50 1.07 -4.08 8.22
CA LYS A 50 0.56 -5.06 7.26
C LYS A 50 1.01 -4.79 5.82
N ALA A 51 1.14 -3.53 5.41
CA ALA A 51 1.66 -3.19 4.08
C ALA A 51 3.16 -3.49 3.96
N ALA A 52 3.94 -3.29 5.03
CA ALA A 52 5.35 -3.62 5.08
C ALA A 52 5.61 -5.13 5.22
N SER A 53 4.71 -5.87 5.91
CA SER A 53 4.81 -7.33 6.06
C SER A 53 4.43 -8.10 4.80
N LEU A 54 3.60 -7.50 3.92
CA LEU A 54 3.31 -8.05 2.60
C LEU A 54 4.57 -7.87 1.74
N GLY A 55 5.45 -8.88 1.76
CA GLY A 55 6.65 -8.92 0.95
C GLY A 55 6.39 -8.51 -0.51
N SER A 56 7.36 -7.80 -1.10
CA SER A 56 7.26 -7.29 -2.48
C SER A 56 6.77 -8.37 -3.44
N LEU A 57 5.64 -8.12 -4.11
CA LEU A 57 5.11 -8.98 -5.18
C LEU A 57 6.13 -9.22 -6.31
N ARG A 58 7.20 -8.42 -6.38
CA ARG A 58 8.30 -8.54 -7.34
C ARG A 58 9.33 -9.60 -6.98
N CYS A 59 9.23 -10.24 -5.80
CA CYS A 59 10.08 -11.39 -5.44
C CYS A 59 9.65 -12.69 -6.12
N LYS A 60 8.49 -12.72 -6.79
CA LYS A 60 8.16 -13.82 -7.69
C LYS A 60 9.07 -13.72 -8.90
N LYS A 61 9.98 -14.70 -9.06
CA LYS A 61 10.73 -14.87 -10.31
C LYS A 61 9.72 -14.88 -11.45
N ALA A 62 9.90 -13.98 -12.43
CA ALA A 62 9.10 -14.01 -13.64
C ALA A 62 9.29 -15.39 -14.26
N GLU A 63 8.21 -16.19 -14.29
CA GLU A 63 8.21 -17.44 -15.00
C GLU A 63 8.60 -17.12 -16.45
N GLU A 64 9.65 -17.75 -16.97
CA GLU A 64 10.10 -17.54 -18.33
C GLU A 64 9.04 -18.19 -19.24
N VAL A 65 8.05 -17.40 -19.63
CA VAL A 65 6.79 -17.90 -20.18
C VAL A 65 7.01 -18.46 -21.59
N GLU A 66 7.34 -19.75 -21.71
CA GLU A 66 7.30 -20.47 -22.99
C GLU A 66 5.95 -20.33 -23.69
N ARG A 67 4.86 -20.20 -22.91
CA ARG A 67 3.50 -19.99 -23.44
C ARG A 67 3.38 -18.77 -24.35
N LYS A 68 4.21 -17.73 -24.18
CA LYS A 68 4.15 -16.51 -25.01
C LYS A 68 4.71 -16.77 -26.40
N GLN A 69 5.74 -17.61 -26.54
CA GLN A 69 6.34 -17.96 -27.83
C GLN A 69 5.36 -18.81 -28.66
N ASN A 70 4.75 -19.83 -28.05
CA ASN A 70 3.76 -20.69 -28.73
C ASN A 70 2.54 -19.91 -29.23
N ARG A 71 2.09 -18.89 -28.49
CA ARG A 71 1.00 -18.00 -28.92
C ARG A 71 1.32 -17.20 -30.18
N ILE A 72 2.60 -16.91 -30.42
CA ILE A 72 3.06 -16.13 -31.56
C ILE A 72 3.28 -17.04 -32.77
N TYR A 73 4.01 -18.16 -32.60
CA TYR A 73 4.38 -19.05 -33.71
C TYR A 73 3.22 -19.91 -34.24
N TYR A 74 2.33 -20.38 -33.36
CA TYR A 74 1.24 -21.31 -33.73
C TYR A 74 -0.14 -20.65 -33.70
N ARG A 75 -0.21 -19.35 -33.96
CA ARG A 75 -1.48 -18.61 -33.99
C ARG A 75 -2.28 -18.95 -35.25
N LYS A 76 -3.60 -19.07 -35.11
CA LYS A 76 -4.51 -19.08 -36.28
C LYS A 76 -4.36 -17.78 -37.08
N PRO A 77 -4.46 -17.82 -38.43
CA PRO A 77 -4.45 -16.63 -39.28
C PRO A 77 -5.46 -15.60 -38.78
N ARG A 78 -5.07 -14.31 -38.82
CA ARG A 78 -5.86 -13.25 -38.20
C ARG A 78 -7.10 -12.87 -39.03
N SER A 79 -7.05 -13.05 -40.35
CA SER A 79 -8.17 -12.80 -41.25
C SER A 79 -8.77 -14.12 -41.74
N GLU A 80 -10.01 -14.05 -42.22
CA GLU A 80 -10.73 -15.18 -42.83
C GLU A 80 -10.13 -15.64 -44.16
N MET A 81 -9.10 -14.94 -44.66
CA MET A 81 -8.38 -15.28 -45.89
C MET A 81 -7.46 -16.51 -45.76
N GLY A 82 -7.23 -17.03 -44.55
CA GLY A 82 -6.37 -18.19 -44.33
C GLY A 82 -4.86 -17.88 -44.39
N VAL A 83 -4.04 -18.90 -44.67
CA VAL A 83 -2.58 -18.78 -44.73
C VAL A 83 -2.14 -18.08 -46.03
N THR A 84 -1.38 -16.99 -45.91
CA THR A 84 -1.04 -16.13 -47.05
C THR A 84 0.28 -16.48 -47.75
N CYS A 85 0.98 -17.53 -47.30
CA CYS A 85 2.26 -17.96 -47.86
C CYS A 85 2.36 -19.50 -47.92
N SER A 86 3.31 -20.01 -48.71
CA SER A 86 3.54 -21.45 -48.90
C SER A 86 4.98 -21.82 -48.58
N GLY A 87 5.21 -22.83 -47.73
CA GLY A 87 6.55 -23.23 -47.31
C GLY A 87 7.42 -23.83 -48.41
N ARG A 88 6.83 -24.57 -49.37
CA ARG A 88 7.49 -25.14 -50.56
C ARG A 88 8.86 -25.79 -50.31
N GLN A 89 9.05 -26.37 -49.13
CA GLN A 89 10.32 -26.97 -48.75
C GLN A 89 10.64 -28.16 -49.67
N LYS A 90 11.87 -28.19 -50.20
CA LYS A 90 12.39 -29.24 -51.06
C LYS A 90 13.74 -29.71 -50.55
N GLN A 91 14.00 -31.01 -50.65
CA GLN A 91 15.30 -31.60 -50.35
C GLN A 91 15.92 -32.15 -51.63
N ARG A 92 17.24 -32.02 -51.76
CA ARG A 92 18.02 -32.61 -52.86
C ARG A 92 18.88 -33.74 -52.31
N GLY A 93 19.12 -34.73 -53.17
CA GLY A 93 20.04 -35.83 -52.85
C GLY A 93 21.47 -35.34 -52.65
N LYS A 94 22.24 -36.12 -51.92
CA LYS A 94 23.68 -35.93 -51.71
C LYS A 94 24.37 -37.23 -52.10
N SER A 95 25.60 -37.15 -52.59
CA SER A 95 26.46 -38.33 -52.74
C SER A 95 27.14 -38.59 -51.40
N ILE A 96 26.62 -39.54 -50.63
CA ILE A 96 27.15 -39.93 -49.32
C ILE A 96 27.93 -41.24 -49.50
N PRO A 97 29.27 -41.25 -49.28
CA PRO A 97 30.05 -42.47 -49.38
C PRO A 97 29.63 -43.46 -48.28
N ALA A 98 29.46 -44.73 -48.65
CA ALA A 98 29.38 -45.82 -47.68
C ALA A 98 30.76 -46.50 -47.66
N TYR A 99 31.57 -46.18 -46.64
CA TYR A 99 32.74 -47.00 -46.34
C TYR A 99 32.25 -48.27 -45.64
N TYR A 100 32.55 -49.42 -46.20
CA TYR A 100 32.38 -50.71 -45.55
C TYR A 100 33.77 -51.17 -45.11
N ASP A 101 33.89 -51.62 -43.86
CA ASP A 101 35.08 -52.25 -43.29
C ASP A 101 35.28 -53.67 -43.85
#